data_AF-A0A5A7RS34-F1
#
_entry.id   AF-A0A5A7RS34-F1
#
_cell.length_a   1.000
_cell.length_b   1.000
_cell.length_c   1.000
_cell.angle_alpha   90.00
_cell.angle_beta   90.00
_cell.angle_gamma   90.00
#
_symmetry.space_group_name_H-M   'P 1'
#
loop_
_entity.id
_entity.type
_entity.pdbx_description
1 polymer ?
#
loop_
_entity_poly.entity_id
_entity_poly.type
_entity_poly.pdbx_seq_one_letter_code
_entity_poly.pdbx_strand_id
1 'polypeptide(L)' 'MEEYELVRNAAGRLVPTVVNGRKVVPFKGVNKYRPIGRKASPPIPTCIDYPSDG' A
#
# COMPACT_ATOMS: atom_id res chain seq x y z
N MET A 1 -4.43 13.81 19.28
CA MET A 1 -3.27 13.76 18.38
C MET A 1 -3.28 12.37 17.80
N GLU A 2 -3.56 12.21 16.50
CA GLU A 2 -3.55 10.88 15.88
C GLU A 2 -2.17 10.28 16.08
N GLU A 3 -2.14 9.07 16.61
CA GLU A 3 -0.94 8.33 16.94
C GLU A 3 -0.18 8.06 15.62
N TYR A 4 0.95 8.73 15.44
CA TYR A 4 1.83 8.50 14.30
C TYR A 4 3.03 7.69 14.79
N GLU A 5 3.23 6.54 14.17
CA GLU A 5 4.35 5.65 14.45
C GLU A 5 5.25 5.60 13.23
N LEU A 6 6.57 5.62 13.45
CA LEU A 6 7.54 5.41 12.38
C LEU A 6 7.85 3.92 12.27
N VAL A 7 7.42 3.31 11.17
CA VAL A 7 7.64 1.89 10.89
C VAL A 7 8.62 1.71 9.75
N ARG A 8 9.50 0.70 9.85
CA ARG A 8 10.43 0.35 8.77
C ARG A 8 9.66 -0.37 7.65
N ASN A 9 9.63 0.21 6.46
CA ASN A 9 8.99 -0.39 5.29
C ASN A 9 9.91 -1.40 4.58
N ALA A 10 9.38 -2.09 3.55
CA ALA A 10 10.15 -3.08 2.77
C ALA A 10 11.32 -2.49 1.99
N ALA A 11 11.36 -1.17 1.76
CA ALA A 11 12.51 -0.47 1.17
C ALA A 11 13.55 -0.07 2.23
N GLY A 12 13.38 -0.48 3.49
CA GLY A 12 14.28 -0.18 4.60
C GLY A 12 14.17 1.24 5.14
N ARG A 13 13.18 2.02 4.73
CA ARG A 13 12.96 3.41 5.17
C ARG A 13 11.97 3.47 6.31
N LEU A 14 12.19 4.36 7.27
CA LEU A 14 11.19 4.70 8.29
C LEU A 14 10.11 5.58 7.66
N VAL A 15 8.85 5.15 7.73
CA VAL A 15 7.71 5.89 7.20
C VAL A 15 6.63 6.04 8.28
N PRO A 16 5.93 7.17 8.35
CA PRO A 16 4.84 7.35 9.30
C PRO A 16 3.61 6.51 8.91
N THR A 17 2.90 6.00 9.90
CA THR A 17 1.61 5.30 9.73
C THR A 17 0.45 6.25 9.41
N VAL A 18 0.62 7.55 9.67
CA VAL A 18 -0.35 8.62 9.40
C VAL A 18 0.33 9.78 8.69
N VAL A 19 -0.25 10.24 7.58
CA VAL A 19 0.21 11.43 6.83
C VAL A 19 -0.99 12.36 6.63
N ASN A 20 -0.87 13.61 7.04
CA ASN A 20 -1.94 14.62 6.95
C ASN A 20 -3.28 14.14 7.55
N GLY A 21 -3.24 13.46 8.71
CA GLY A 21 -4.42 12.92 9.38
C GLY A 21 -5.07 11.72 8.67
N ARG A 22 -4.36 11.08 7.74
CA ARG A 22 -4.85 9.89 7.03
C ARG A 22 -3.95 8.71 7.30
N LYS A 23 -4.55 7.57 7.66
CA LYS A 23 -3.83 6.30 7.76
C LYS A 23 -3.31 5.90 6.38
N VAL A 24 -2.03 5.57 6.31
CA VAL A 24 -1.37 5.14 5.08
C VAL A 24 -0.85 3.72 5.22
N VAL A 25 -0.77 3.01 4.09
CA VAL A 25 -0.18 1.66 4.05
C VAL A 25 1.29 1.79 3.70
N PRO A 26 2.23 1.37 4.58
CA PRO A 26 3.65 1.34 4.26
C PRO A 26 3.94 0.45 3.06
N PHE A 27 4.97 0.79 2.28
CA PHE A 27 5.41 -0.04 1.16
C PHE A 27 5.77 -1.46 1.63
N LYS A 28 5.00 -2.45 1.18
CA LYS A 28 5.15 -3.87 1.59
C LYS A 28 6.11 -4.66 0.70
N GLY A 29 6.60 -4.08 -0.40
CA GLY A 29 7.38 -4.76 -1.43
C GLY A 29 6.61 -4.94 -2.73
N VAL A 30 7.33 -5.31 -3.80
CA VAL A 30 6.76 -5.55 -5.13
C VAL A 30 5.75 -6.69 -5.05
N ASN A 31 4.55 -6.49 -5.60
CA ASN A 31 3.46 -7.47 -5.60
C ASN A 31 2.98 -7.95 -4.21
N LYS A 32 3.28 -7.20 -3.12
CA LYS A 32 2.88 -7.55 -1.74
C LYS A 32 1.67 -6.79 -1.20
N TYR A 33 1.12 -5.84 -1.97
CA TYR A 33 -0.08 -5.10 -1.60
C TYR A 33 -1.14 -5.24 -2.69
N ARG A 34 -2.30 -5.80 -2.32
CA ARG A 34 -3.49 -5.84 -3.17
C ARG A 34 -4.37 -4.62 -2.85
N PRO A 35 -4.56 -3.68 -3.78
CA PRO A 35 -5.49 -2.59 -3.57
C PRO A 35 -6.91 -3.15 -3.44
N ILE A 36 -7.66 -2.61 -2.49
CA ILE A 36 -9.08 -2.92 -2.29
C ILE A 36 -9.93 -1.75 -2.78
N GLY A 37 -11.17 -2.05 -3.18
CA GLY A 37 -12.14 -1.05 -3.60
C GLY A 37 -12.39 -0.98 -5.10
N ARG A 38 -13.16 0.04 -5.49
CA ARG A 38 -13.65 0.28 -6.85
C ARG A 38 -13.46 1.76 -7.18
N LYS A 39 -13.20 2.07 -8.45
CA LYS A 39 -13.18 3.47 -8.94
C LYS A 39 -14.58 3.94 -9.30
N ALA A 40 -15.22 3.24 -10.25
CA ALA A 40 -16.59 3.52 -10.72
C ALA A 40 -17.43 2.24 -10.91
N SER A 41 -16.80 1.13 -11.32
CA SER A 41 -17.47 -0.18 -11.41
C SER A 41 -16.51 -1.31 -10.97
N PRO A 42 -15.91 -2.18 -11.81
CA PRO A 42 -15.21 -3.38 -11.31
C PRO A 42 -14.09 -3.09 -10.29
N PRO A 43 -13.68 -4.11 -9.49
CA PRO A 43 -12.58 -3.97 -8.54
C PRO A 43 -11.32 -3.39 -9.18
N ILE A 44 -10.50 -2.69 -8.40
CA ILE A 44 -9.23 -2.15 -8.89
C ILE A 44 -8.34 -3.32 -9.36
N PRO A 45 -7.97 -3.39 -10.65
CA PRO A 45 -7.12 -4.46 -11.16
C PRO A 45 -5.70 -4.33 -10.63
N THR A 46 -4.97 -5.44 -10.56
CA THR A 46 -3.58 -5.47 -10.09
C THR A 46 -2.73 -6.40 -10.94
N CYS A 47 -1.47 -6.03 -11.17
CA CYS A 47 -0.48 -6.87 -11.87
C CYS A 47 -0.19 -8.20 -11.15
N ILE A 48 -0.59 -8.34 -9.88
CA ILE A 48 -0.48 -9.59 -9.11
C ILE A 48 -1.27 -10.74 -9.77
N ASP A 49 -2.32 -10.42 -10.53
CA ASP A 49 -3.21 -11.42 -11.14
C ASP A 49 -2.68 -12.03 -12.45
N TYR A 50 -1.49 -11.61 -12.90
CA TYR A 50 -0.88 -12.05 -14.16
C TYR A 50 0.50 -12.70 -13.92
N PRO A 51 0.96 -13.56 -14.84
CA PRO A 51 2.32 -14.10 -14.83
C PRO A 51 3.40 -13.00 -14.85
N SER A 52 4.60 -13.32 -14.38
CA SER A 52 5.71 -12.37 -14.34
C SER A 52 6.27 -11.98 -15.71
N ASP A 53 5.98 -12.79 -16.72
CA ASP A 53 6.46 -12.70 -18.10
C ASP A 53 5.47 -12.06 -19.08
N GLY A 54 4.23 -11.76 -18.65
CA GLY A 54 3.25 -11.02 -19.43
C GLY A 54 2.40 -11.88 -20.35
#